data_AF-A0A383BZ38-F1
#
_entry.id   AF-A0A383BZ38-F1
#
_cell.length_a   1.000
_cell.length_b   1.000
_cell.length_c   1.000
_cell.angle_alpha   90.00
_cell.angle_beta   90.00
_cell.angle_gamma   90.00
#
_symmetry.space_group_name_H-M   'P 1'
#
loop_
_entity.id
_entity.type
_entity.pdbx_description
1 polymer ?
#
loop_
_entity_poly.entity_id
_entity_poly.type
_entity_poly.pdbx_seq_one_letter_code
_entity_poly.pdbx_strand_id
1 'polypeptide(L)'
;GRFVEPGPSGAPTRGRPEVLPTGRNFYSIDTRTVPTPAAWRLGWKSATLMIERYRQEHGEWPRRMAVSAWGTSNMRTGGDDIAQALALMGVQPAWDVGSGRVTGFGVMPSTVLDRPRVDVTFRLSGFFRDAFPAQIDLLDSAVRAVAELDEPTEVNPLAARVRKDVDRLTAEGIVPREAERRAGFRLFGSKPGAYGAGLQALIDERGWETDVDLARAYLAWGGYAYGAGASGEAEHRLFEAQL
;
A
#
# COMPACT_ATOMS: atom_id res chain seq x y z
N GLY A 1 18.75 34.22 11.15
CA GLY A 1 17.35 34.00 10.76
C GLY A 1 16.89 35.02 9.73
N ARG A 2 17.41 34.95 8.50
CA ARG A 2 16.80 35.63 7.34
C ARG A 2 15.84 34.64 6.68
N PHE A 3 14.87 35.15 5.91
CA PHE A 3 13.94 34.32 5.15
C PHE A 3 14.68 33.50 4.08
N VAL A 4 14.29 32.25 3.90
CA VAL A 4 14.80 31.34 2.86
C VAL A 4 13.65 31.03 1.91
N GLU A 5 13.83 31.38 0.64
CA GLU A 5 12.79 31.21 -0.39
C GLU A 5 12.33 29.75 -0.50
N PRO A 6 11.01 29.49 -0.58
CA PRO A 6 10.50 28.15 -0.76
C PRO A 6 10.71 27.64 -2.19
N GLY A 7 10.71 26.31 -2.36
CA GLY A 7 10.80 25.69 -3.68
C GLY A 7 10.27 24.25 -3.70
N PRO A 8 9.90 23.71 -4.86
CA PRO A 8 9.44 22.33 -4.94
C PRO A 8 10.61 21.35 -4.72
N SER A 9 10.32 20.20 -4.12
CA SER A 9 11.24 19.06 -4.03
C SER A 9 10.93 17.99 -5.09
N GLY A 10 11.91 17.14 -5.38
CA GLY A 10 11.76 16.05 -6.34
C GLY A 10 13.10 15.61 -6.93
N ALA A 11 13.04 14.80 -7.98
CA ALA A 11 14.21 14.38 -8.74
C ALA A 11 14.28 15.17 -10.06
N PRO A 12 15.32 15.99 -10.29
CA PRO A 12 15.50 16.69 -11.58
C PRO A 12 15.50 15.74 -12.77
N THR A 13 16.05 14.54 -12.57
CA THR A 13 16.13 13.46 -13.57
C THR A 13 14.77 12.87 -13.94
N ARG A 14 13.70 13.16 -13.20
CA ARG A 14 12.32 12.79 -13.54
C ARG A 14 11.56 13.90 -14.28
N GLY A 15 12.29 14.72 -15.04
CA GLY A 15 11.68 15.80 -15.83
C GLY A 15 11.12 16.93 -14.98
N ARG A 16 11.71 17.17 -13.80
CA ARG A 16 11.30 18.23 -12.88
C ARG A 16 12.40 19.29 -12.70
N PRO A 17 12.76 20.05 -13.76
CA PRO A 17 13.81 21.06 -13.66
C PRO A 17 13.49 22.17 -12.65
N GLU A 18 12.21 22.40 -12.34
CA GLU A 18 11.73 23.43 -11.40
C GLU A 18 12.20 23.22 -9.95
N VAL A 19 12.70 22.03 -9.60
CA VAL A 19 13.30 21.75 -8.29
C VAL A 19 14.67 22.41 -8.12
N LEU A 20 15.29 22.86 -9.21
CA LEU A 20 16.51 23.65 -9.20
C LEU A 20 16.19 25.16 -9.22
N PRO A 21 17.07 26.02 -8.66
CA PRO A 21 18.30 25.68 -7.95
C PRO A 21 18.04 25.12 -6.54
N THR A 22 19.07 24.50 -5.97
CA THR A 22 19.12 24.08 -4.56
C THR A 22 19.27 25.28 -3.61
N GLY A 23 19.28 25.04 -2.30
CA GLY A 23 19.42 26.12 -1.29
C GLY A 23 18.10 26.81 -0.94
N ARG A 24 16.96 26.19 -1.31
CA ARG A 24 15.61 26.65 -1.00
C ARG A 24 15.00 25.83 0.15
N ASN A 25 14.07 26.44 0.88
CA ASN A 25 13.27 25.75 1.89
C ASN A 25 12.19 24.91 1.18
N PHE A 26 12.52 23.66 0.87
CA PHE A 26 11.68 22.90 -0.04
C PHE A 26 10.32 22.53 0.58
N TYR A 27 9.28 22.46 -0.25
CA TYR A 27 8.02 21.81 0.06
C TYR A 27 7.86 20.53 -0.77
N SER A 28 6.95 19.65 -0.35
CA SER A 28 6.65 18.40 -1.04
C SER A 28 5.61 18.62 -2.16
N ILE A 29 4.41 18.06 -2.00
CA ILE A 29 3.33 18.07 -2.98
C ILE A 29 1.96 18.17 -2.27
N ASP A 30 0.93 18.59 -3.00
CA ASP A 30 -0.45 18.41 -2.53
C ASP A 30 -0.80 16.92 -2.57
N THR A 31 -0.84 16.29 -1.40
CA THR A 31 -1.07 14.84 -1.26
C THR A 31 -2.42 14.42 -1.79
N ARG A 32 -3.41 15.31 -1.90
CA ARG A 32 -4.74 15.01 -2.47
C ARG A 32 -4.69 14.72 -3.97
N THR A 33 -3.60 15.07 -4.65
CA THR A 33 -3.40 14.80 -6.08
C THR A 33 -2.71 13.46 -6.35
N VAL A 34 -2.47 12.66 -5.30
CA VAL A 34 -1.70 11.41 -5.36
C VAL A 34 -2.65 10.20 -5.24
N PRO A 35 -2.56 9.20 -6.15
CA PRO A 35 -1.66 9.14 -7.31
C PRO A 35 -2.10 10.06 -8.44
N THR A 36 -1.15 10.64 -9.19
CA THR A 36 -1.43 11.45 -10.38
C THR A 36 -1.85 10.57 -11.57
N PRO A 37 -2.54 11.11 -12.59
CA PRO A 37 -2.84 10.35 -13.81
C PRO A 37 -1.60 9.79 -14.53
N ALA A 38 -0.46 10.49 -14.43
CA ALA A 38 0.81 10.02 -14.97
C ALA A 38 1.35 8.83 -14.15
N ALA A 39 1.35 8.94 -12.82
CA ALA A 39 1.71 7.85 -11.92
C ALA A 39 0.80 6.63 -12.10
N TRP A 40 -0.50 6.82 -12.34
CA TRP A 40 -1.43 5.74 -12.68
C TRP A 40 -0.98 4.93 -13.91
N ARG A 41 -0.66 5.62 -15.01
CA ARG A 41 -0.18 4.93 -16.23
C ARG A 41 1.11 4.15 -16.00
N LEU A 42 2.04 4.72 -15.22
CA LEU A 42 3.31 4.06 -14.88
C LEU A 42 3.09 2.87 -13.93
N GLY A 43 2.27 3.05 -12.90
CA GLY A 43 1.88 2.00 -11.95
C GLY A 43 1.16 0.84 -12.63
N TRP A 44 0.22 1.12 -13.54
CA TRP A 44 -0.44 0.11 -14.36
C TRP A 44 0.57 -0.70 -15.19
N LYS A 45 1.42 0.00 -15.95
CA LYS A 45 2.46 -0.66 -16.75
C LYS A 45 3.41 -1.50 -15.87
N SER A 46 3.81 -0.98 -14.73
CA SER A 46 4.71 -1.68 -13.79
C SER A 46 4.05 -2.93 -13.19
N ALA A 47 2.78 -2.84 -12.78
CA ALA A 47 2.00 -3.97 -12.29
C ALA A 47 1.83 -5.05 -13.37
N THR A 48 1.47 -4.66 -14.60
CA THR A 48 1.33 -5.59 -15.73
C THR A 48 2.64 -6.33 -15.99
N LEU A 49 3.77 -5.62 -16.11
CA LEU A 49 5.07 -6.26 -16.34
C LEU A 49 5.47 -7.22 -15.22
N MET A 50 5.19 -6.87 -13.97
CA MET A 50 5.47 -7.73 -12.81
C MET A 50 4.64 -9.02 -12.85
N ILE A 51 3.34 -8.90 -13.14
CA ILE A 51 2.42 -10.05 -13.24
C ILE A 51 2.82 -10.94 -14.42
N GLU A 52 3.08 -10.36 -15.60
CA GLU A 52 3.49 -11.09 -16.80
C GLU A 52 4.80 -11.85 -16.55
N ARG A 53 5.78 -11.20 -15.91
CA ARG A 53 7.05 -11.84 -15.56
C ARG A 53 6.84 -13.02 -14.63
N TYR A 54 6.05 -12.84 -13.56
CA TYR A 54 5.74 -13.93 -12.62
C TYR A 54 5.08 -15.12 -13.34
N ARG A 55 4.11 -14.84 -14.21
CA ARG A 55 3.41 -15.87 -15.00
C ARG A 55 4.35 -16.62 -15.95
N GLN A 56 5.27 -15.91 -16.60
CA GLN A 56 6.27 -16.54 -17.47
C GLN A 56 7.21 -17.47 -16.70
N GLU A 57 7.58 -17.11 -15.48
CA GLU A 57 8.51 -17.89 -14.64
C GLU A 57 7.84 -19.08 -13.94
N HIS A 58 6.59 -18.93 -13.50
CA HIS A 58 5.91 -19.90 -12.63
C HIS A 58 4.74 -20.64 -13.30
N GLY A 59 4.31 -20.21 -14.49
CA GLY A 59 3.19 -20.81 -15.23
C GLY A 59 1.80 -20.47 -14.69
N GLU A 60 1.71 -19.69 -13.60
CA GLU A 60 0.45 -19.29 -12.96
C GLU A 60 0.41 -17.79 -12.65
N TRP A 61 -0.79 -17.25 -12.39
CA TRP A 61 -0.95 -15.86 -11.98
C TRP A 61 -0.56 -15.68 -10.51
N PRO A 62 0.10 -14.57 -10.14
CA PRO A 62 0.38 -14.28 -8.74
C PRO A 62 -0.93 -14.04 -7.98
N ARG A 63 -1.16 -14.81 -6.91
CA ARG A 63 -2.36 -14.66 -6.08
C ARG A 63 -2.22 -13.57 -5.01
N ARG A 64 -1.00 -13.36 -4.52
CA ARG A 64 -0.68 -12.44 -3.41
C ARG A 64 0.62 -11.70 -3.68
N MET A 65 0.70 -10.44 -3.28
CA MET A 65 1.92 -9.64 -3.31
C MET A 65 2.00 -8.70 -2.12
N ALA A 66 3.22 -8.51 -1.60
CA ALA A 66 3.50 -7.48 -0.60
C ALA A 66 4.14 -6.26 -1.29
N VAL A 67 3.62 -5.07 -1.02
CA VAL A 67 4.14 -3.79 -1.56
C VAL A 67 4.59 -2.91 -0.42
N SER A 68 5.86 -2.50 -0.42
CA SER A 68 6.37 -1.51 0.53
C SER A 68 6.10 -0.10 0.01
N ALA A 69 5.25 0.66 0.69
CA ALA A 69 4.90 2.03 0.33
C ALA A 69 5.71 3.06 1.16
N TRP A 70 6.50 3.88 0.46
CA TRP A 70 7.37 4.88 1.07
C TRP A 70 6.86 6.28 0.79
N GLY A 71 6.73 7.12 1.82
CA GLY A 71 6.23 8.49 1.64
C GLY A 71 7.11 9.30 0.69
N THR A 72 8.43 9.19 0.83
CA THR A 72 9.40 9.88 -0.04
C THR A 72 9.34 9.43 -1.49
N SER A 73 9.07 8.15 -1.75
CA SER A 73 8.90 7.62 -3.11
C SER A 73 7.67 8.24 -3.75
N ASN A 74 6.52 8.19 -3.07
CA ASN A 74 5.27 8.74 -3.59
C ASN A 74 5.32 10.26 -3.79
N MET A 75 6.05 11.00 -2.95
CA MET A 75 6.29 12.44 -3.15
C MET A 75 7.11 12.74 -4.42
N ARG A 76 8.08 11.88 -4.75
CA ARG A 76 8.95 12.08 -5.92
C ARG A 76 8.29 11.64 -7.23
N THR A 77 7.43 10.63 -7.16
CA THR A 77 6.83 10.00 -8.34
C THR A 77 5.42 10.47 -8.64
N GLY A 78 4.78 11.16 -7.68
CA GLY A 78 3.37 11.48 -7.76
C GLY A 78 2.48 10.26 -7.49
N GLY A 79 2.97 9.23 -6.81
CA GLY A 79 2.17 8.10 -6.32
C GLY A 79 2.38 6.74 -6.99
N ASP A 80 3.56 6.47 -7.56
CA ASP A 80 3.82 5.21 -8.30
C ASP A 80 3.52 3.96 -7.45
N ASP A 81 3.89 3.92 -6.16
CA ASP A 81 3.65 2.75 -5.28
C ASP A 81 2.14 2.51 -5.09
N ILE A 82 1.38 3.58 -4.84
CA ILE A 82 -0.08 3.53 -4.67
C ILE A 82 -0.76 3.10 -5.96
N ALA A 83 -0.34 3.69 -7.09
CA ALA A 83 -0.85 3.37 -8.41
C ALA A 83 -0.60 1.91 -8.79
N GLN A 84 0.61 1.40 -8.55
CA GLN A 84 0.97 0.02 -8.83
C GLN A 84 0.09 -0.95 -8.02
N ALA A 85 -0.10 -0.68 -6.73
CA ALA A 85 -0.91 -1.54 -5.89
C ALA A 85 -2.41 -1.53 -6.27
N LEU A 86 -2.96 -0.36 -6.57
CA LEU A 86 -4.33 -0.25 -7.11
C LEU A 86 -4.46 -1.01 -8.43
N ALA A 87 -3.46 -0.90 -9.31
CA ALA A 87 -3.44 -1.63 -10.57
C ALA A 87 -3.42 -3.15 -10.35
N LEU A 88 -2.57 -3.68 -9.45
CA LEU A 88 -2.53 -5.10 -9.08
C LEU A 88 -3.92 -5.65 -8.69
N MET A 89 -4.71 -4.87 -7.92
CA MET A 89 -6.08 -5.23 -7.51
C MET A 89 -7.14 -5.04 -8.62
N GLY A 90 -6.78 -4.36 -9.71
CA GLY A 90 -7.73 -3.99 -10.77
C GLY A 90 -8.64 -2.83 -10.37
N VAL A 91 -8.08 -1.84 -9.67
CA VAL A 91 -8.77 -0.64 -9.19
C VAL A 91 -8.14 0.59 -9.85
N GLN A 92 -8.96 1.43 -10.47
CA GLN A 92 -8.53 2.67 -11.10
C GLN A 92 -8.89 3.87 -10.22
N PRO A 93 -7.95 4.75 -9.84
CA PRO A 93 -8.29 6.01 -9.17
C PRO A 93 -9.17 6.90 -10.06
N ALA A 94 -10.01 7.70 -9.43
CA ALA A 94 -10.82 8.73 -10.08
C ALA A 94 -10.28 10.11 -9.72
N TRP A 95 -10.28 11.03 -10.68
CA TRP A 95 -9.77 12.39 -10.50
C TRP A 95 -10.84 13.42 -10.84
N ASP A 96 -10.83 14.52 -10.10
CA ASP A 96 -11.51 15.74 -10.51
C ASP A 96 -10.76 16.41 -11.67
N VAL A 97 -11.47 16.76 -12.74
CA VAL A 97 -10.89 17.28 -13.99
C VAL A 97 -10.23 18.66 -13.79
N GLY A 98 -10.74 19.48 -12.87
CA GLY A 98 -10.22 20.83 -12.64
C GLY A 98 -9.02 20.87 -11.69
N SER A 99 -9.14 20.20 -10.54
CA SER A 99 -8.14 20.26 -9.46
C SER A 99 -7.08 19.15 -9.54
N GLY A 100 -7.32 18.09 -10.32
CA GLY A 100 -6.46 16.91 -10.36
C GLY A 100 -6.45 16.12 -9.04
N ARG A 101 -7.35 16.44 -8.10
CA ARG A 101 -7.48 15.71 -6.84
C ARG A 101 -8.08 14.33 -7.10
N VAL A 102 -7.59 13.35 -6.35
CA VAL A 102 -8.20 12.03 -6.29
C VAL A 102 -9.51 12.16 -5.52
N THR A 103 -10.61 11.78 -6.16
CA THR A 103 -11.97 11.87 -5.62
C THR A 103 -12.57 10.52 -5.26
N GLY A 104 -11.91 9.42 -5.66
CA GLY A 104 -12.36 8.07 -5.38
C GLY A 104 -11.65 7.07 -6.29
N PHE A 105 -12.34 5.99 -6.62
CA PHE A 105 -11.85 4.95 -7.50
C PHE A 105 -13.02 4.19 -8.17
N GLY A 106 -12.72 3.50 -9.26
CA GLY A 106 -13.59 2.51 -9.88
C GLY A 106 -12.93 1.14 -9.84
N VAL A 107 -13.68 0.11 -9.45
CA VAL A 107 -13.21 -1.28 -9.55
C VAL A 107 -13.48 -1.78 -10.95
N MET A 108 -12.43 -2.20 -11.67
CA MET A 108 -12.57 -2.71 -13.03
C MET A 108 -13.29 -4.06 -13.02
N PRO A 109 -14.24 -4.31 -13.93
CA PRO A 109 -14.80 -5.65 -14.13
C PRO A 109 -13.68 -6.64 -14.47
N SER A 110 -13.76 -7.87 -13.93
CA SER A 110 -12.76 -8.92 -14.18
C SER A 110 -12.59 -9.24 -15.67
N THR A 111 -13.65 -9.11 -16.47
CA THR A 111 -13.61 -9.27 -17.94
C THR A 111 -12.79 -8.20 -18.65
N VAL A 112 -12.71 -7.00 -18.09
CA VAL A 112 -11.87 -5.90 -18.61
C VAL A 112 -10.43 -6.02 -18.08
N LEU A 113 -10.29 -6.52 -16.85
CA LEU A 113 -8.99 -6.73 -16.21
C LEU A 113 -8.16 -7.81 -16.90
N ASP A 114 -8.82 -8.82 -17.50
CA ASP A 114 -8.24 -9.92 -18.27
C ASP A 114 -7.17 -10.76 -17.53
N ARG A 115 -7.32 -10.82 -16.20
CA ARG A 115 -6.53 -11.65 -15.27
C ARG A 115 -7.21 -11.69 -13.90
N PRO A 116 -6.79 -12.60 -13.01
CA PRO A 116 -7.17 -12.52 -11.61
C PRO A 116 -6.72 -11.21 -10.95
N ARG A 117 -7.46 -10.80 -9.94
CA ARG A 117 -7.02 -9.76 -8.99
C ARG A 117 -5.90 -10.31 -8.13
N VAL A 118 -4.95 -9.45 -7.75
CA VAL A 118 -3.91 -9.82 -6.79
C VAL A 118 -4.33 -9.32 -5.41
N ASP A 119 -4.28 -10.17 -4.39
CA ASP A 119 -4.43 -9.74 -3.00
C ASP A 119 -3.13 -9.04 -2.57
N VAL A 120 -3.22 -7.73 -2.31
CA VAL A 120 -2.06 -6.88 -2.03
C VAL A 120 -2.00 -6.53 -0.54
N THR A 121 -0.90 -6.90 0.10
CA THR A 121 -0.56 -6.45 1.47
C THR A 121 0.41 -5.28 1.41
N PHE A 122 0.07 -4.19 2.07
CA PHE A 122 0.85 -2.97 2.07
C PHE A 122 1.70 -2.88 3.33
N ARG A 123 3.02 -2.72 3.14
CA ARG A 123 3.93 -2.31 4.20
C ARG A 123 4.14 -0.80 4.13
N LEU A 124 3.49 -0.06 5.02
CA LEU A 124 3.58 1.40 5.10
C LEU A 124 4.79 1.82 5.94
N SER A 125 5.62 2.70 5.40
CA SER A 125 6.61 3.42 6.23
C SER A 125 5.91 4.35 7.23
N GLY A 126 6.53 4.61 8.39
CA GLY A 126 5.99 5.57 9.36
C GLY A 126 5.78 6.97 8.77
N PHE A 127 6.67 7.41 7.88
CA PHE A 127 6.49 8.68 7.16
C PHE A 127 5.31 8.65 6.18
N PHE A 128 5.04 7.52 5.53
CA PHE A 128 3.85 7.38 4.68
C PHE A 128 2.57 7.55 5.50
N ARG A 129 2.49 6.91 6.68
CA ARG A 129 1.38 7.08 7.63
C ARG A 129 1.12 8.54 7.97
N ASP A 130 2.18 9.28 8.28
CA ASP A 130 2.03 10.66 8.73
C ASP A 130 1.66 11.62 7.60
N ALA A 131 2.20 11.40 6.39
CA ALA A 131 2.03 12.31 5.27
C ALA A 131 0.83 11.98 4.36
N PHE A 132 0.34 10.74 4.35
CA PHE A 132 -0.66 10.28 3.37
C PHE A 132 -1.89 9.59 4.01
N PRO A 133 -2.55 10.17 5.04
CA PRO A 133 -3.71 9.55 5.67
C PRO A 133 -4.86 9.32 4.68
N ALA A 134 -5.12 10.28 3.78
CA ALA A 134 -6.17 10.12 2.77
C ALA A 134 -5.89 8.96 1.78
N GLN A 135 -4.62 8.66 1.49
CA GLN A 135 -4.26 7.53 0.64
C GLN A 135 -4.37 6.20 1.38
N ILE A 136 -4.15 6.18 2.70
CA ILE A 136 -4.45 5.00 3.54
C ILE A 136 -5.94 4.68 3.44
N ASP A 137 -6.80 5.70 3.60
CA ASP A 137 -8.25 5.53 3.48
C ASP A 137 -8.66 5.09 2.06
N LEU A 138 -8.05 5.66 1.02
CA LEU A 138 -8.28 5.27 -0.38
C LEU A 138 -7.94 3.79 -0.61
N LEU A 139 -6.75 3.36 -0.15
CA LEU A 139 -6.25 2.00 -0.33
C LEU A 139 -7.09 0.97 0.46
N ASP A 140 -7.41 1.25 1.72
CA ASP A 140 -8.28 0.39 2.54
C ASP A 140 -9.69 0.28 1.93
N SER A 141 -10.26 1.41 1.47
CA SER A 141 -11.56 1.40 0.79
C SER A 141 -11.53 0.57 -0.49
N ALA A 142 -10.46 0.65 -1.27
CA ALA A 142 -10.27 -0.15 -2.48
C ALA A 142 -10.16 -1.64 -2.18
N VAL A 143 -9.37 -2.02 -1.16
CA VAL A 143 -9.24 -3.41 -0.70
C VAL A 143 -10.60 -3.98 -0.31
N ARG A 144 -11.38 -3.23 0.48
CA ARG A 144 -12.71 -3.65 0.94
C ARG A 144 -13.71 -3.79 -0.21
N ALA A 145 -13.76 -2.80 -1.09
CA ALA A 145 -14.62 -2.86 -2.27
C ALA A 145 -14.31 -4.07 -3.17
N VAL A 146 -13.03 -4.45 -3.30
CA VAL A 146 -12.63 -5.66 -4.04
C VAL A 146 -12.98 -6.93 -3.27
N ALA A 147 -12.82 -6.95 -1.95
CA ALA A 147 -13.14 -8.11 -1.12
C ALA A 147 -14.64 -8.44 -1.07
N GLU A 148 -15.50 -7.43 -1.26
CA GLU A 148 -16.97 -7.57 -1.27
C GLU A 148 -17.52 -8.10 -2.61
N LEU A 149 -16.71 -8.18 -3.66
CA LEU A 149 -17.15 -8.68 -4.96
C LEU A 149 -17.52 -10.17 -4.91
N ASP A 150 -18.67 -10.50 -5.50
CA ASP A 150 -19.09 -11.88 -5.76
C ASP A 150 -18.36 -12.42 -7.01
N GLU A 151 -17.08 -12.71 -6.82
CA GLU A 151 -16.20 -13.30 -7.83
C GLU A 151 -15.66 -14.66 -7.35
N PRO A 152 -15.47 -15.63 -8.26
CA PRO A 152 -14.87 -16.92 -7.92
C PRO A 152 -13.46 -16.75 -7.32
N THR A 153 -13.05 -17.69 -6.45
CA THR A 153 -11.73 -17.68 -5.78
C THR A 153 -10.55 -17.54 -6.74
N GLU A 154 -10.64 -18.16 -7.92
CA GLU A 154 -9.58 -18.10 -8.95
C GLU A 154 -9.48 -16.73 -9.63
N VAL A 155 -10.54 -15.93 -9.59
CA VAL A 155 -10.59 -14.56 -10.13
C VAL A 155 -10.26 -13.54 -9.04
N ASN A 156 -10.71 -13.77 -7.80
CA ASN A 156 -10.55 -12.86 -6.68
C ASN A 156 -10.08 -13.59 -5.41
N PRO A 157 -8.75 -13.84 -5.29
CA PRO A 157 -8.18 -14.47 -4.11
C PRO A 157 -8.34 -13.63 -2.83
N LEU A 158 -8.41 -12.30 -2.95
CA LEU A 158 -8.64 -11.39 -1.83
C LEU A 158 -10.01 -11.65 -1.18
N ALA A 159 -11.08 -11.64 -1.98
CA ALA A 159 -12.44 -11.89 -1.48
C ALA A 159 -12.57 -13.26 -0.81
N ALA A 160 -11.99 -14.30 -1.43
CA ALA A 160 -11.98 -15.65 -0.86
C ALA A 160 -11.25 -15.71 0.50
N ARG A 161 -10.12 -15.01 0.62
CA ARG A 161 -9.32 -14.96 1.85
C ARG A 161 -10.02 -14.19 2.96
N VAL A 162 -10.63 -13.04 2.64
CA VAL A 162 -11.42 -12.27 3.61
C VAL A 162 -12.56 -13.12 4.16
N ARG A 163 -13.33 -13.82 3.31
CA ARG A 163 -14.39 -14.74 3.77
C ARG A 163 -13.86 -15.80 4.74
N LYS A 164 -12.75 -16.45 4.38
CA LYS A 164 -12.11 -17.47 5.25
C LYS A 164 -11.65 -16.88 6.59
N ASP A 165 -11.08 -15.67 6.59
CA ASP A 165 -10.65 -14.99 7.80
C ASP A 165 -11.83 -14.56 8.68
N VAL A 166 -12.95 -14.13 8.09
CA VAL A 166 -14.20 -13.84 8.82
C VAL A 166 -14.73 -15.10 9.50
N ASP A 167 -14.82 -16.22 8.78
CA ASP A 167 -15.29 -17.50 9.35
C ASP A 167 -14.41 -17.94 10.51
N ARG A 168 -13.08 -17.85 10.35
CA ARG A 168 -12.10 -18.19 11.39
C ARG A 168 -12.25 -17.30 12.61
N LEU A 169 -12.28 -15.98 12.44
CA LEU A 169 -12.40 -15.01 13.54
C LEU A 169 -13.74 -15.15 14.27
N THR A 170 -14.82 -15.43 13.53
CA THR A 170 -16.14 -15.69 14.12
C THR A 170 -16.13 -16.98 14.94
N ALA A 171 -15.49 -18.03 14.45
CA ALA A 171 -15.30 -19.28 15.20
C ALA A 171 -14.42 -19.10 16.47
N GLU A 172 -13.51 -18.14 16.47
CA GLU A 172 -12.73 -17.70 17.63
C GLU A 172 -13.54 -16.84 18.62
N GLY A 173 -14.82 -16.56 18.34
CA GLY A 173 -15.73 -15.81 19.20
C GLY A 173 -15.71 -14.29 19.00
N ILE A 174 -15.05 -13.81 17.94
CA ILE A 174 -15.10 -12.38 17.58
C ILE A 174 -16.47 -12.06 16.99
N VAL A 175 -17.04 -10.91 17.40
CA VAL A 175 -18.34 -10.43 16.89
C VAL A 175 -18.26 -10.28 15.36
N PRO A 176 -19.27 -10.73 14.58
CA PRO A 176 -19.19 -10.78 13.11
C PRO A 176 -18.72 -9.47 12.45
N ARG A 177 -19.25 -8.32 12.89
CA ARG A 177 -18.85 -7.01 12.37
C ARG A 177 -17.37 -6.69 12.61
N GLU A 178 -16.82 -7.10 13.75
CA GLU A 178 -15.41 -6.93 14.05
C GLU A 178 -14.55 -7.96 13.31
N ALA A 179 -15.06 -9.18 13.11
CA ALA A 179 -14.40 -10.19 12.29
C ALA A 179 -14.25 -9.71 10.82
N GLU A 180 -15.31 -9.14 10.24
CA GLU A 180 -15.30 -8.50 8.91
C GLU A 180 -14.32 -7.34 8.84
N ARG A 181 -14.34 -6.46 9.84
CA ARG A 181 -13.42 -5.32 9.93
C ARG A 181 -11.96 -5.80 9.91
N ARG A 182 -11.62 -6.76 10.79
CA ARG A 182 -10.25 -7.27 10.97
C ARG A 182 -9.78 -8.10 9.78
N ALA A 183 -10.62 -8.99 9.24
CA ALA A 183 -10.29 -9.82 8.06
C ALA A 183 -9.91 -8.98 6.82
N GLY A 184 -10.49 -7.79 6.69
CA GLY A 184 -10.23 -6.85 5.60
C GLY A 184 -8.89 -6.09 5.70
N PHE A 185 -8.14 -6.18 6.81
CA PHE A 185 -6.90 -5.42 6.93
C PHE A 185 -5.83 -5.92 5.94
N ARG A 186 -5.31 -4.97 5.16
CA ARG A 186 -4.16 -5.18 4.27
C ARG A 186 -3.08 -4.10 4.44
N LEU A 187 -3.32 -3.07 5.22
CA LEU A 187 -2.40 -1.95 5.40
C LEU A 187 -1.72 -2.06 6.76
N PHE A 188 -0.41 -2.33 6.76
CA PHE A 188 0.38 -2.57 7.96
C PHE A 188 1.56 -1.61 8.04
N GLY A 189 1.71 -0.90 9.15
CA GLY A 189 2.71 0.15 9.36
C GLY A 189 3.52 -0.02 10.65
N SER A 190 4.46 0.90 10.91
CA SER A 190 5.12 0.97 12.21
C SER A 190 4.10 1.30 13.30
N LYS A 191 4.37 0.98 14.58
CA LYS A 191 3.56 1.46 15.72
C LYS A 191 3.34 2.99 15.62
N PRO A 192 2.18 3.53 16.02
CA PRO A 192 1.98 4.98 16.10
C PRO A 192 3.11 5.68 16.87
N GLY A 193 3.65 6.75 16.30
CA GLY A 193 4.81 7.49 16.85
C GLY A 193 6.18 6.83 16.63
N ALA A 194 6.23 5.59 16.12
CA ALA A 194 7.48 4.92 15.75
C ALA A 194 7.70 4.95 14.22
N TYR A 195 8.97 4.77 13.83
CA TYR A 195 9.45 4.74 12.45
C TYR A 195 10.42 3.57 12.23
N GLY A 196 10.52 3.11 10.99
CA GLY A 196 11.44 2.02 10.61
C GLY A 196 10.81 0.63 10.69
N ALA A 197 11.62 -0.37 10.33
CA ALA A 197 11.24 -1.78 10.24
C ALA A 197 11.81 -2.65 11.37
N GLY A 198 12.52 -2.06 12.34
CA GLY A 198 13.15 -2.77 13.46
C GLY A 198 14.42 -3.54 13.12
N LEU A 199 14.85 -3.57 11.85
CA LEU A 199 15.99 -4.38 11.40
C LEU A 199 17.33 -3.65 11.48
N GLN A 200 17.35 -2.32 11.34
CA GLN A 200 18.60 -1.55 11.27
C GLN A 200 19.48 -1.76 12.49
N ALA A 201 18.93 -1.58 13.70
CA ALA A 201 19.67 -1.77 14.95
C ALA A 201 20.15 -3.22 15.11
N LEU A 202 19.31 -4.22 14.78
CA LEU A 202 19.69 -5.62 14.84
C LEU A 202 20.86 -5.95 13.92
N ILE A 203 20.88 -5.40 12.71
CA ILE A 203 21.96 -5.59 11.75
C ILE A 203 23.24 -4.90 12.22
N ASP A 204 23.13 -3.64 12.64
CA ASP A 204 24.29 -2.83 13.05
C ASP A 204 24.97 -3.39 14.30
N GLU A 205 24.18 -3.87 15.27
CA GLU A 205 24.66 -4.44 16.53
C GLU A 205 24.95 -5.95 16.42
N ARG A 206 24.68 -6.57 15.26
CA ARG A 206 24.76 -8.03 15.03
C ARG A 206 23.95 -8.83 16.06
N GLY A 207 22.80 -8.30 16.48
CA GLY A 207 21.91 -8.88 17.49
C GLY A 207 20.97 -9.96 16.95
N TRP A 208 21.40 -10.73 15.94
CA TRP A 208 20.60 -11.78 15.31
C TRP A 208 21.47 -13.00 15.00
N GLU A 209 20.90 -14.20 15.08
CA GLU A 209 21.59 -15.44 14.76
C GLU A 209 20.98 -16.12 13.53
N THR A 210 19.66 -16.00 13.38
CA THR A 210 18.89 -16.66 12.33
C THR A 210 17.99 -15.69 11.57
N ASP A 211 17.51 -16.11 10.41
CA ASP A 211 16.47 -15.40 9.65
C ASP A 211 15.16 -15.26 10.43
N VAL A 212 14.86 -16.22 11.33
CA VAL A 212 13.72 -16.19 12.24
C VAL A 212 13.77 -14.97 13.17
N ASP A 213 14.95 -14.57 13.66
CA ASP A 213 15.09 -13.40 14.53
C ASP A 213 14.73 -12.10 13.79
N LEU A 214 15.19 -12.00 12.54
CA LEU A 214 14.88 -10.88 11.65
C LEU A 214 13.39 -10.85 11.30
N ALA A 215 12.78 -12.01 11.00
CA ALA A 215 11.35 -12.12 10.74
C ALA A 215 10.51 -11.69 11.95
N ARG A 216 10.84 -12.16 13.16
CA ARG A 216 10.14 -11.75 14.39
C ARG A 216 10.24 -10.25 14.61
N ALA A 217 11.42 -9.66 14.40
CA ALA A 217 11.60 -8.22 14.53
C ALA A 217 10.76 -7.44 13.51
N TYR A 218 10.75 -7.89 12.25
CA TYR A 218 9.94 -7.27 11.20
C TYR A 218 8.44 -7.35 11.51
N LEU A 219 7.95 -8.50 11.95
CA LEU A 219 6.57 -8.67 12.40
C LEU A 219 6.27 -7.77 13.60
N ALA A 220 7.11 -7.78 14.63
CA ALA A 220 6.90 -6.98 15.85
C ALA A 220 6.80 -5.48 15.56
N TRP A 221 7.68 -4.97 14.70
CA TRP A 221 7.71 -3.55 14.30
C TRP A 221 6.67 -3.21 13.24
N GLY A 222 6.16 -4.20 12.52
CA GLY A 222 5.32 -3.99 11.35
C GLY A 222 3.87 -4.41 11.44
N GLY A 223 3.51 -5.24 12.42
CA GLY A 223 2.17 -5.80 12.58
C GLY A 223 1.16 -4.84 13.19
N TYR A 224 1.14 -3.57 12.77
CA TYR A 224 0.15 -2.59 13.19
C TYR A 224 -0.74 -2.21 12.02
N ALA A 225 -2.04 -2.52 12.11
CA ALA A 225 -3.02 -2.28 11.07
C ALA A 225 -3.46 -0.81 11.01
N TYR A 226 -3.69 -0.32 9.79
CA TYR A 226 -4.21 1.00 9.46
C TYR A 226 -5.39 0.89 8.49
N GLY A 227 -6.29 1.86 8.50
CA GLY A 227 -7.52 1.85 7.69
C GLY A 227 -8.75 1.37 8.47
N ALA A 228 -9.96 1.57 7.94
CA ALA A 228 -11.23 1.24 8.60
C ALA A 228 -11.35 1.69 10.07
N GLY A 229 -10.90 2.91 10.34
CA GLY A 229 -10.85 3.48 11.69
C GLY A 229 -9.70 2.98 12.57
N ALA A 230 -8.92 1.98 12.14
CA ALA A 230 -7.69 1.59 12.81
C ALA A 230 -6.59 2.63 12.55
N SER A 231 -5.90 3.01 13.63
CA SER A 231 -4.74 3.91 13.59
C SER A 231 -3.57 3.27 14.32
N GLY A 232 -3.12 2.12 13.81
CA GLY A 232 -2.04 1.32 14.37
C GLY A 232 -2.50 0.32 15.44
N GLU A 233 -3.56 -0.43 15.15
CA GLU A 233 -4.01 -1.54 15.98
C GLU A 233 -3.06 -2.74 15.85
N ALA A 234 -2.70 -3.38 16.96
CA ALA A 234 -1.79 -4.52 16.93
C ALA A 234 -2.47 -5.76 16.33
N GLU A 235 -2.01 -6.18 15.16
CA GLU A 235 -2.54 -7.29 14.37
C GLU A 235 -1.40 -8.20 13.87
N HIS A 236 -0.43 -8.49 14.74
CA HIS A 236 0.78 -9.26 14.39
C HIS A 236 0.49 -10.62 13.76
N ARG A 237 -0.46 -11.38 14.32
CA ARG A 237 -0.87 -12.69 13.79
C ARG A 237 -1.53 -12.59 12.42
N LEU A 238 -2.36 -11.56 12.23
CA LEU A 238 -2.99 -11.33 10.94
C LEU A 238 -1.94 -10.93 9.91
N PHE A 239 -1.02 -10.02 10.26
CA PHE A 239 0.07 -9.60 9.39
C PHE A 239 0.94 -10.78 8.97
N GLU A 240 1.32 -11.65 9.92
CA GLU A 240 2.05 -12.89 9.64
C GLU A 240 1.30 -13.79 8.65
N ALA A 241 -0.02 -13.96 8.83
CA ALA A 241 -0.84 -14.76 7.92
C ALA A 241 -0.93 -14.17 6.50
N GLN A 242 -0.74 -12.84 6.33
CA GLN A 242 -0.77 -12.16 5.04
C GLN A 242 0.53 -12.26 4.23
N LEU A 243 1.67 -12.52 4.87
CA LEU A 243 2.96 -12.75 4.21
C LEU A 243 3.02 -14.15 3.56
#